data_AF-A0A2D5A7Y7-F1
#
_entry.id   AF-A0A2D5A7Y7-F1
#
_cell.length_a   1.000
_cell.length_b   1.000
_cell.length_c   1.000
_cell.angle_alpha   90.00
_cell.angle_beta   90.00
_cell.angle_gamma   90.00
#
_symmetry.space_group_name_H-M   'P 1'
#
loop_
_entity.id
_entity.type
_entity.pdbx_description
1 polymer ?
#
loop_
_entity_poly.entity_id
_entity_poly.type
_entity_poly.pdbx_seq_one_letter_code
_entity_poly.pdbx_strand_id
1 'polypeptide(L)'
;MNPLLAIHGLRLLGQTHLPAWTTYVVLAAAAVAGGWYWRRLRRGSVPRIRRRLRRASLVIGGGVLVAAAAASGWIDPDVDQIPYLVTWAGVVLGLLVLVVLALVDAFVSVRLHQRSLDRRLVRDTLRIREAMDREGIGARPEREADDA
;
A
#
# COMPACT_ATOMS: atom_id res chain seq x y z
N MET A 1 -5.04 -14.46 40.43
CA MET A 1 -4.70 -14.49 38.99
C MET A 1 -3.22 -14.82 38.87
N ASN A 2 -2.87 -16.04 38.45
CA ASN A 2 -1.48 -16.52 38.46
C ASN A 2 -0.71 -16.02 37.22
N PRO A 3 0.41 -15.29 37.39
CA PRO A 3 1.23 -14.81 36.27
C PRO A 3 1.94 -15.93 35.49
N LEU A 4 1.98 -17.16 36.03
CA LEU A 4 2.64 -18.31 35.43
C LEU A 4 1.88 -18.89 34.23
N LEU A 5 0.56 -18.69 34.12
CA LEU A 5 -0.21 -19.17 32.96
C LEU A 5 0.07 -18.36 31.69
N ALA A 6 0.42 -17.07 31.82
CA ALA A 6 0.78 -16.24 30.67
C ALA A 6 2.09 -16.70 30.00
N ILE A 7 3.04 -17.19 30.79
CA ILE A 7 4.34 -17.68 30.30
C ILE A 7 4.20 -19.03 29.58
N HIS A 8 3.25 -19.87 30.00
CA HIS A 8 2.98 -21.15 29.34
C HIS A 8 2.29 -20.98 27.98
N GLY A 9 1.46 -19.94 27.81
CA GLY A 9 0.91 -19.58 26.50
C GLY A 9 1.97 -19.12 25.49
N LEU A 10 3.05 -18.48 25.96
CA LEU A 10 4.20 -18.09 25.15
C LEU A 10 5.08 -19.28 24.73
N ARG A 11 5.15 -20.35 25.54
CA ARG A 11 5.89 -21.59 25.18
C ARG A 11 5.29 -22.34 23.99
N LEU A 12 3.99 -22.19 23.70
CA LEU A 12 3.39 -22.78 22.50
C LEU A 12 3.76 -22.06 21.20
N LEU A 13 4.28 -20.83 21.25
CA LEU A 13 4.86 -20.16 20.07
C LEU A 13 6.25 -20.72 19.71
N GLY A 14 6.74 -21.71 20.47
CA GLY A 14 8.12 -22.18 20.45
C GLY A 14 8.39 -23.46 19.64
N GLN A 15 7.40 -24.18 19.13
CA GLN A 15 7.69 -25.34 18.29
C GLN A 15 7.78 -24.90 16.84
N THR A 16 8.93 -25.12 16.21
CA THR A 16 9.19 -24.90 14.79
C THR A 16 8.19 -25.69 13.94
N HIS A 17 7.06 -25.07 13.57
CA HIS A 17 5.89 -25.75 13.00
C HIS A 17 6.03 -26.17 11.53
N LEU A 18 7.16 -25.88 10.85
CA LEU A 18 7.28 -26.09 9.41
C LEU A 18 8.64 -26.68 8.99
N PRO A 19 8.64 -27.73 8.14
CA PRO A 19 9.86 -28.25 7.55
C PRO A 19 10.61 -27.17 6.75
N ALA A 20 11.93 -27.09 6.88
CA ALA A 20 12.77 -26.07 6.22
C ALA A 20 12.55 -25.97 4.68
N TRP A 21 12.20 -27.09 4.02
CA TRP A 21 11.88 -27.09 2.59
C TRP A 21 10.66 -26.22 2.24
N THR A 22 9.65 -26.15 3.13
CA THR A 22 8.46 -25.33 2.92
C THR A 22 8.80 -23.84 2.91
N THR A 23 9.73 -23.43 3.78
CA THR A 23 10.27 -22.07 3.85
C THR A 23 10.94 -21.67 2.53
N TYR A 24 11.75 -22.55 1.95
CA TYR A 24 12.37 -22.30 0.64
C TYR A 24 11.34 -22.16 -0.49
N VAL A 25 10.29 -22.97 -0.51
CA VAL A 25 9.21 -22.88 -1.51
C VAL A 25 8.48 -21.54 -1.41
N VAL A 26 8.14 -21.11 -0.20
CA VAL A 26 7.47 -19.82 0.03
C VAL A 26 8.36 -18.64 -0.40
N LEU A 27 9.65 -18.68 -0.04
CA LEU A 27 10.61 -17.64 -0.44
C LEU A 27 10.81 -17.61 -1.97
N ALA A 28 10.90 -18.77 -2.62
CA ALA A 28 11.01 -18.86 -4.07
C ALA A 28 9.77 -18.29 -4.78
N ALA A 29 8.57 -18.67 -4.33
CA ALA A 29 7.32 -18.15 -4.86
C ALA A 29 7.22 -16.63 -4.69
N ALA A 30 7.60 -16.11 -3.51
CA ALA A 30 7.61 -14.68 -3.24
C ALA A 30 8.65 -13.93 -4.08
N ALA A 31 9.85 -14.50 -4.28
CA ALA A 31 10.88 -13.92 -5.14
C ALA A 31 10.42 -13.84 -6.61
N VAL A 32 9.76 -14.89 -7.12
CA VAL A 32 9.21 -14.92 -8.47
C VAL A 32 8.08 -13.88 -8.61
N ALA A 33 7.13 -13.86 -7.69
CA ALA A 33 6.02 -12.90 -7.71
C ALA A 33 6.51 -11.44 -7.56
N GLY A 34 7.44 -11.19 -6.64
CA GLY A 34 8.07 -9.89 -6.40
C GLY A 34 8.86 -9.41 -7.62
N GLY A 35 9.67 -10.29 -8.22
CA GLY A 35 10.44 -9.99 -9.43
C GLY A 35 9.55 -9.72 -10.65
N TRP A 36 8.49 -10.51 -10.83
CA TRP A 36 7.50 -10.28 -11.88
C TRP A 36 6.79 -8.93 -11.71
N TYR A 37 6.33 -8.63 -10.49
CA TYR A 37 5.65 -7.37 -10.18
C TYR A 37 6.60 -6.17 -10.31
N TRP A 38 7.87 -6.32 -9.93
CA TRP A 38 8.90 -5.30 -10.14
C TRP A 38 9.13 -5.00 -11.63
N ARG A 39 9.18 -6.04 -12.47
CA ARG A 39 9.24 -5.89 -13.94
C ARG A 39 7.99 -5.20 -14.49
N ARG A 40 6.80 -5.58 -14.02
CA ARG A 40 5.53 -4.96 -14.41
C ARG A 40 5.50 -3.47 -14.05
N LEU A 41 6.01 -3.10 -12.87
CA LEU A 41 6.13 -1.71 -12.44
C LEU A 41 7.05 -0.86 -13.32
N ARG A 42 7.96 -1.47 -14.11
CA ARG A 42 8.78 -0.72 -15.07
C ARG A 42 8.02 -0.24 -16.30
N ARG A 43 6.92 -0.89 -16.67
CA ARG A 43 6.23 -0.70 -17.96
C ARG A 43 5.08 0.32 -17.93
N GLY A 44 4.58 0.73 -16.76
CA GLY A 44 3.37 1.54 -16.65
C GLY A 44 3.60 3.03 -16.41
N SER A 45 2.74 3.85 -17.02
CA SER A 45 2.50 5.31 -16.91
C SER A 45 2.15 5.83 -15.49
N VAL A 46 2.68 5.17 -14.46
CA VAL A 46 2.39 5.47 -13.06
C VAL A 46 3.32 6.61 -12.59
N PRO A 47 2.81 7.63 -11.88
CA PRO A 47 3.61 8.73 -11.35
C PRO A 47 4.87 8.24 -10.62
N ARG A 48 6.02 8.88 -10.88
CA ARG A 48 7.34 8.46 -10.36
C ARG A 48 7.36 8.25 -8.84
N ILE A 49 6.61 9.05 -8.09
CA ILE A 49 6.50 8.97 -6.61
C ILE A 49 5.86 7.64 -6.18
N ARG A 50 4.73 7.25 -6.79
CA ARG A 50 4.05 5.97 -6.47
C ARG A 50 4.90 4.76 -6.81
N ARG A 51 5.70 4.85 -7.88
CA ARG A 51 6.64 3.78 -8.26
C ARG A 51 7.76 3.59 -7.24
N ARG A 52 8.26 4.67 -6.63
CA ARG A 52 9.27 4.58 -5.56
C ARG A 52 8.69 3.98 -4.28
N LEU A 53 7.50 4.42 -3.86
CA LEU A 53 6.76 3.86 -2.71
C LEU A 53 6.57 2.35 -2.85
N ARG A 54 6.03 1.89 -3.98
CA ARG A 54 5.80 0.46 -4.22
C ARG A 54 7.08 -0.36 -4.25
N ARG A 55 8.19 0.19 -4.74
CA ARG A 55 9.50 -0.46 -4.71
C ARG A 55 10.04 -0.57 -3.29
N ALA A 56 9.92 0.49 -2.50
CA ALA A 56 10.31 0.47 -1.10
C ALA A 56 9.50 -0.58 -0.33
N SER A 57 8.17 -0.62 -0.52
CA SER A 57 7.31 -1.64 0.08
C SER A 57 7.68 -3.06 -0.35
N LEU A 58 8.09 -3.29 -1.61
CA LEU A 58 8.55 -4.61 -2.05
C LEU A 58 9.86 -5.03 -1.40
N VAL A 59 10.83 -4.12 -1.29
CA VAL A 59 12.12 -4.41 -0.66
C VAL A 59 11.94 -4.70 0.82
N ILE A 60 11.19 -3.84 1.52
CA ILE A 60 10.90 -4.02 2.94
C ILE A 60 10.07 -5.28 3.16
N GLY A 61 9.05 -5.52 2.33
CA GLY A 61 8.22 -6.73 2.38
C GLY A 61 9.01 -8.01 2.16
N GLY A 62 9.93 -8.01 1.19
CA GLY A 62 10.85 -9.13 0.97
C GLY A 62 11.76 -9.37 2.17
N GLY A 63 12.33 -8.31 2.75
CA GLY A 63 13.16 -8.40 3.96
C GLY A 63 12.39 -8.95 5.17
N VAL A 64 11.18 -8.45 5.41
CA VAL A 64 10.28 -8.94 6.48
C VAL A 64 9.93 -10.40 6.27
N LEU A 65 9.63 -10.81 5.04
CA LEU A 65 9.33 -12.19 4.71
C LEU A 65 10.52 -13.12 4.98
N VAL A 66 11.74 -12.71 4.59
CA VAL A 66 12.97 -13.46 4.88
C VAL A 66 13.23 -13.57 6.38
N ALA A 67 13.05 -12.47 7.13
CA ALA A 67 13.20 -12.46 8.57
C ALA A 67 12.16 -13.38 9.26
N ALA A 68 10.91 -13.34 8.81
CA ALA A 68 9.85 -14.20 9.32
C ALA A 68 10.11 -15.69 9.02
N ALA A 69 10.56 -15.99 7.79
CA ALA A 69 11.00 -17.31 7.38
C ALA A 69 12.17 -17.83 8.23
N ALA A 70 13.11 -16.96 8.60
CA ALA A 70 14.23 -17.32 9.44
C ALA A 70 13.84 -17.56 10.89
N ALA A 71 13.02 -16.68 11.46
CA ALA A 71 12.47 -16.87 12.79
C ALA A 71 11.63 -18.15 12.92
N SER A 72 10.91 -18.55 11.87
CA SER A 72 10.05 -19.74 11.91
C SER A 72 10.75 -21.05 11.58
N GLY A 73 11.83 -21.01 10.78
CA GLY A 73 12.47 -22.22 10.25
C GLY A 73 13.89 -22.50 10.75
N TRP A 74 14.63 -21.49 11.21
CA TRP A 74 16.06 -21.63 11.56
C TRP A 74 16.41 -21.24 13.00
N ILE A 75 15.59 -20.43 13.66
CA ILE A 75 15.86 -20.02 15.05
C ILE A 75 15.05 -20.91 15.99
N ASP A 76 15.75 -21.77 16.73
CA ASP A 76 15.14 -22.59 17.77
C ASP A 76 14.88 -21.72 19.01
N PRO A 77 13.62 -21.51 19.41
CA PRO A 77 13.30 -20.66 20.55
C PRO A 77 13.62 -21.30 21.90
N ASP A 78 13.82 -22.62 21.96
CA ASP A 78 14.21 -23.31 23.20
C ASP A 78 15.71 -23.18 23.47
N VAL A 79 16.52 -23.01 22.42
CA VAL A 79 17.97 -22.81 22.49
C VAL A 79 18.34 -21.33 22.43
N ASP A 80 17.75 -20.56 21.52
CA ASP A 80 18.11 -19.19 21.15
C ASP A 80 16.96 -18.20 21.41
N GLN A 81 16.56 -18.05 22.68
CA GLN A 81 15.44 -17.18 23.09
C GLN A 81 15.60 -15.71 22.69
N ILE A 82 16.78 -15.12 22.95
CA ILE A 82 17.02 -13.69 22.65
C ILE A 82 17.01 -13.44 21.13
N PRO A 83 17.76 -14.19 20.30
CA PRO A 83 17.67 -14.07 18.84
C PRO A 83 16.25 -14.26 18.29
N TYR A 84 15.49 -15.22 18.84
CA TYR A 84 14.10 -15.46 18.45
C TYR A 84 13.23 -14.23 18.68
N LEU A 85 13.25 -13.68 19.90
CA LEU A 85 12.46 -12.50 20.27
C LEU A 85 12.86 -11.26 19.46
N VAL A 86 14.16 -11.03 19.27
CA VAL A 86 14.67 -9.89 18.48
C VAL A 86 14.23 -9.98 17.03
N THR A 87 14.26 -11.18 16.44
CA THR A 87 13.86 -11.39 15.04
C THR A 87 12.36 -11.16 14.86
N TRP A 88 11.52 -11.67 15.76
CA TRP A 88 10.08 -11.42 15.74
C TRP A 88 9.73 -9.95 15.99
N ALA A 89 10.43 -9.27 16.90
CA ALA A 89 10.27 -7.83 17.09
C ALA A 89 10.61 -7.06 15.80
N GLY A 90 11.68 -7.46 15.09
CA GLY A 90 12.04 -6.92 13.78
C GLY A 90 10.98 -7.16 12.72
N VAL A 91 10.39 -8.36 12.68
CA VAL A 91 9.28 -8.69 11.77
C VAL A 91 8.07 -7.80 12.04
N VAL A 92 7.65 -7.67 13.29
CA VAL A 92 6.50 -6.82 13.68
C VAL A 92 6.76 -5.35 13.33
N LEU A 93 7.96 -4.84 13.63
CA LEU A 93 8.34 -3.47 13.29
C LEU A 93 8.34 -3.25 11.76
N GLY A 94 8.86 -4.22 11.00
CA GLY A 94 8.84 -4.16 9.54
C GLY A 94 7.43 -4.20 8.96
N LEU A 95 6.53 -5.02 9.53
CA LEU A 95 5.11 -5.02 9.17
C LEU A 95 4.45 -3.67 9.47
N LEU A 96 4.75 -3.05 10.61
CA LEU A 96 4.25 -1.71 10.95
C LEU A 96 4.72 -0.67 9.91
N VAL A 97 6.00 -0.71 9.52
CA VAL A 97 6.54 0.16 8.46
C VAL A 97 5.81 -0.06 7.13
N LEU A 98 5.51 -1.31 6.77
CA LEU A 98 4.73 -1.63 5.55
C LEU A 98 3.31 -1.07 5.62
N VAL A 99 2.65 -1.15 6.77
CA VAL A 99 1.32 -0.55 6.97
C VAL A 99 1.38 0.97 6.78
N VAL A 100 2.36 1.64 7.39
CA VAL A 100 2.56 3.09 7.23
C VAL A 100 2.79 3.44 5.75
N LEU A 101 3.66 2.70 5.06
CA LEU A 101 3.91 2.88 3.62
C LEU A 101 2.64 2.69 2.79
N ALA A 102 1.81 1.69 3.13
CA ALA A 102 0.55 1.43 2.45
C ALA A 102 -0.46 2.56 2.66
N LEU A 103 -0.57 3.09 3.89
CA LEU A 103 -1.41 4.25 4.20
C LEU A 103 -0.94 5.50 3.44
N VAL A 104 0.37 5.73 3.35
CA VAL A 104 0.94 6.83 2.57
C VAL A 104 0.62 6.67 1.09
N ASP A 105 0.77 5.47 0.51
CA ASP A 105 0.39 5.23 -0.90
C ASP A 105 -1.12 5.45 -1.12
N ALA A 106 -1.97 5.00 -0.19
CA ALA A 106 -3.42 5.20 -0.25
C ALA A 106 -3.78 6.70 -0.18
N PHE A 107 -3.20 7.44 0.75
CA PHE A 107 -3.44 8.88 0.90
C PHE A 107 -2.98 9.67 -0.33
N VAL A 108 -1.78 9.36 -0.85
CA VAL A 108 -1.27 9.96 -2.09
C VAL A 108 -2.19 9.61 -3.27
N SER A 109 -2.72 8.39 -3.32
CA SER A 109 -3.66 7.97 -4.36
C SER A 109 -4.96 8.78 -4.31
N VAL A 110 -5.56 8.94 -3.12
CA VAL A 110 -6.78 9.73 -2.92
C VAL A 110 -6.55 11.19 -3.30
N ARG A 111 -5.45 11.80 -2.82
CA ARG A 111 -5.13 13.21 -3.10
C ARG A 111 -4.91 13.48 -4.59
N LEU A 112 -4.26 12.55 -5.29
CA LEU A 112 -4.09 12.65 -6.75
C LEU A 112 -5.42 12.47 -7.48
N HIS A 113 -6.28 11.58 -7.00
CA HIS A 113 -7.61 11.38 -7.57
C HIS A 113 -8.48 12.64 -7.41
N GLN A 114 -8.51 13.25 -6.23
CA GLN A 114 -9.22 14.51 -5.97
C GLN A 114 -8.75 15.63 -6.90
N ARG A 115 -7.42 15.84 -7.03
CA ARG A 115 -6.88 16.84 -7.97
C ARG A 115 -7.27 16.57 -9.43
N SER A 116 -7.47 15.30 -9.80
CA SER A 116 -7.92 14.95 -11.15
C SER A 116 -9.41 15.20 -11.36
N LEU A 117 -10.23 15.03 -10.32
CA LEU A 117 -11.65 15.35 -10.33
C LEU A 117 -11.87 16.86 -10.39
N ASP A 118 -11.18 17.65 -9.56
CA ASP A 118 -11.30 19.11 -9.57
C ASP A 118 -11.03 19.69 -10.96
N ARG A 119 -9.98 19.21 -11.63
CA ARG A 119 -9.63 19.64 -12.99
C ARG A 119 -10.67 19.24 -14.03
N ARG A 120 -11.33 18.09 -13.86
CA ARG A 120 -12.41 17.64 -14.75
C ARG A 120 -13.68 18.46 -14.52
N LEU A 121 -14.06 18.65 -13.27
CA LEU A 121 -15.22 19.47 -12.89
C LEU A 121 -15.09 20.90 -13.41
N VAL A 122 -13.94 21.55 -13.22
CA VAL A 122 -13.69 22.90 -13.77
C VAL A 122 -13.84 22.92 -15.29
N ARG A 123 -13.31 21.91 -15.99
CA ARG A 123 -13.41 21.83 -17.45
C ARG A 123 -14.83 21.56 -17.93
N ASP A 124 -15.59 20.72 -17.23
CA ASP A 124 -16.98 20.41 -17.57
C ASP A 124 -17.88 21.62 -17.30
N THR A 125 -17.69 22.33 -16.18
CA THR A 125 -18.40 23.60 -15.90
C THR A 125 -18.10 24.66 -16.95
N LEU A 126 -16.84 24.80 -17.39
CA LEU A 126 -16.48 25.72 -18.48
C LEU A 126 -17.14 25.34 -19.81
N ARG A 127 -17.20 24.04 -20.14
CA ARG A 127 -17.90 23.57 -21.34
C ARG A 127 -19.41 23.81 -21.27
N ILE A 128 -20.03 23.61 -20.11
CA ILE A 128 -21.46 23.90 -19.90
C ILE A 128 -21.71 25.40 -20.07
N ARG A 129 -20.84 26.25 -19.52
CA ARG A 129 -20.93 27.70 -19.69
C ARG A 129 -20.78 28.12 -21.16
N GLU A 130 -19.80 27.58 -21.88
CA GLU A 130 -19.61 27.84 -23.31
C GLU A 130 -20.81 27.36 -24.15
N ALA A 131 -21.44 26.24 -23.77
CA ALA A 131 -22.65 25.75 -24.43
C ALA A 131 -23.85 26.68 -24.19
N MET A 132 -24.06 27.13 -22.94
CA MET A 132 -25.11 28.09 -22.59
C MET A 132 -24.94 29.44 -23.29
N ASP A 133 -23.69 29.94 -23.38
CA ASP A 133 -23.39 31.19 -24.09
C ASP A 133 -23.65 31.05 -25.60
N ARG A 134 -23.40 29.88 -26.20
CA ARG A 134 -23.75 29.61 -27.61
C ARG A 134 -25.25 29.50 -27.88
N GLU A 135 -26.01 28.97 -26.93
CA GLU A 135 -27.47 28.84 -27.06
C GLU A 135 -28.22 30.17 -26.87
N GLY A 136 -27.52 31.27 -26.58
CA GLY A 136 -28.09 32.62 -26.60
C GLY A 136 -29.14 32.88 -25.50
N ILE A 137 -29.17 32.06 -24.46
CA ILE A 137 -30.14 32.19 -23.36
C ILE A 137 -29.89 33.44 -22.50
N GLY A 138 -28.69 34.05 -22.58
CA GLY A 138 -28.31 35.24 -21.80
C GLY A 138 -28.42 36.59 -22.52
N ALA A 139 -28.77 36.64 -23.81
CA ALA A 139 -28.71 37.87 -24.59
C ALA A 139 -29.97 38.06 -25.46
N ARG A 140 -31.14 38.15 -24.81
CA ARG A 140 -32.27 38.85 -25.40
C ARG A 140 -32.30 40.25 -24.77
N PRO A 141 -31.73 41.28 -25.42
CA PRO A 141 -32.07 42.63 -25.05
C PRO A 141 -33.54 42.80 -25.42
N GLU A 142 -34.41 42.97 -24.42
CA GLU A 142 -35.72 43.56 -24.62
C GLU A 142 -35.51 44.99 -25.15
N ARG A 143 -35.27 45.09 -26.46
CA ARG A 143 -35.52 46.28 -27.26
C ARG A 143 -36.92 46.12 -27.80
N GLU A 144 -37.92 46.43 -26.99
CA GLU A 144 -39.30 46.63 -27.46
C GLU A 144 -40.12 47.23 -26.30
N ALA A 145 -39.89 48.51 -26.01
CA ALA A 145 -40.86 49.38 -25.33
C ALA A 145 -40.53 50.87 -25.53
N ASP A 146 -39.92 51.21 -26.67
CA ASP A 146 -39.72 52.60 -27.08
C ASP A 146 -40.08 52.65 -28.57
N ASP A 147 -41.38 52.52 -28.85
CA ASP A 147 -42.07 52.97 -30.06
C ASP A 147 -43.54 52.48 -30.03
N ALA A 148 -44.42 53.28 -29.41
CA ALA A 148 -45.83 53.50 -29.80
C ALA A 148 -46.56 54.40 -28.79
#